data_AF-A0A960EC16-F1
#
_entry.id   AF-A0A960EC16-F1
#
_cell.length_a   1.000
_cell.length_b   1.000
_cell.length_c   1.000
_cell.angle_alpha   90.00
_cell.angle_beta   90.00
_cell.angle_gamma   90.00
#
_symmetry.space_group_name_H-M   'P 1'
#
loop_
_entity.id
_entity.type
_entity.pdbx_description
1 polymer ?
#
loop_
_entity_poly.entity_id
_entity_poly.type
_entity_poly.pdbx_seq_one_letter_code
_entity_poly.pdbx_strand_id
1 'polypeptide(L)'
;IAALRAGARPDFERDDEQVVYEIVSQSLTNHRVDDATYAAGRELLGEQGMVELVSIAGYYCLISMLLNLFDVDLPEGAERAWPELA
;
A
#
# COMPACT_ATOMS: atom_id res chain seq x y z
N ILE A 1 9.34 8.22 -0.87
CA ILE A 1 8.29 8.44 0.16
C ILE A 1 7.56 9.79 0.01
N ALA A 2 8.23 10.90 -0.34
CA ALA A 2 7.55 12.21 -0.51
C ALA A 2 6.36 12.19 -1.50
N ALA A 3 6.48 11.50 -2.64
CA ALA A 3 5.37 11.34 -3.59
C ALA A 3 4.19 10.55 -2.97
N LEU A 4 4.46 9.40 -2.34
CA LEU A 4 3.45 8.60 -1.63
C LEU A 4 2.72 9.41 -0.55
N ARG A 5 3.45 10.26 0.19
CA ARG A 5 2.86 11.18 1.19
C ARG A 5 1.85 12.13 0.54
N ALA A 6 2.17 12.65 -0.64
CA ALA A 6 1.30 13.56 -1.38
C ALA A 6 0.16 12.85 -2.12
N GLY A 7 0.00 11.53 -1.97
CA GLY A 7 -0.94 10.74 -2.76
C GLY A 7 -0.57 10.69 -4.25
N ALA A 8 0.68 11.02 -4.58
CA ALA A 8 1.19 11.03 -5.95
C ALA A 8 1.95 9.74 -6.26
N ARG A 9 1.90 9.34 -7.54
CA ARG A 9 2.70 8.23 -8.05
C ARG A 9 4.19 8.56 -7.93
N PRO A 10 5.01 7.72 -7.28
CA PRO A 10 6.46 7.89 -7.26
C PRO A 10 7.09 7.65 -8.63
N ASP A 11 8.24 8.27 -8.86
CA ASP A 11 9.17 7.82 -9.91
C ASP A 11 9.94 6.61 -9.38
N PHE A 12 9.85 5.49 -10.09
CA PHE A 12 10.50 4.24 -9.71
C PHE A 12 11.79 4.06 -10.51
N GLU A 13 12.89 3.76 -9.82
CA GLU A 13 14.15 3.36 -10.46
C GLU A 13 14.19 1.87 -10.77
N ARG A 14 13.39 1.07 -10.05
CA ARG A 14 13.34 -0.37 -10.18
C ARG A 14 11.95 -0.83 -10.59
N ASP A 15 11.91 -1.70 -11.59
CA ASP A 15 10.66 -2.22 -12.16
C ASP A 15 9.86 -3.03 -11.13
N ASP A 16 10.53 -3.72 -10.20
CA ASP A 16 9.87 -4.51 -9.16
C ASP A 16 9.07 -3.65 -8.18
N GLU A 17 9.63 -2.51 -7.75
CA GLU A 17 8.95 -1.53 -6.91
C GLU A 17 7.74 -0.92 -7.62
N GLN A 18 7.88 -0.62 -8.91
CA GLN A 18 6.78 -0.12 -9.74
C GLN A 18 5.64 -1.14 -9.82
N VAL A 19 5.95 -2.39 -10.13
CA VAL A 19 4.94 -3.46 -10.26
C VAL A 19 4.18 -3.65 -8.95
N VAL A 20 4.89 -3.72 -7.81
CA VAL A 20 4.27 -3.83 -6.49
C VAL A 20 3.35 -2.65 -6.20
N TYR A 21 3.80 -1.42 -6.51
CA TYR A 21 2.98 -0.22 -6.34
C TYR A 21 1.70 -0.27 -7.17
N GLU A 22 1.77 -0.61 -8.45
CA GLU A 22 0.60 -0.65 -9.34
C GLU A 22 -0.41 -1.69 -8.85
N ILE A 23 0.04 -2.88 -8.43
CA ILE A 23 -0.84 -3.93 -7.89
C ILE A 23 -1.61 -3.41 -6.67
N VAL A 24 -0.90 -2.84 -5.69
CA VAL A 24 -1.52 -2.36 -4.44
C VAL A 24 -2.41 -1.16 -4.71
N SER A 25 -1.93 -0.18 -5.49
CA SER A 25 -2.69 1.03 -5.81
C SER A 25 -4.00 0.67 -6.53
N GLN A 26 -3.94 -0.12 -7.60
CA GLN A 26 -5.14 -0.53 -8.34
C GLN A 26 -6.10 -1.37 -7.47
N SER A 27 -5.56 -2.29 -6.66
CA SER A 27 -6.39 -3.09 -5.75
C SER A 27 -7.16 -2.23 -4.75
N LEU A 28 -6.53 -1.18 -4.22
CA LEU A 28 -7.15 -0.30 -3.23
C LEU A 28 -8.12 0.73 -3.85
N THR A 29 -7.83 1.24 -5.05
CA THR A 29 -8.66 2.27 -5.68
C THR A 29 -9.78 1.70 -6.55
N ASN A 30 -9.48 0.65 -7.30
CA ASN A 30 -10.39 0.10 -8.33
C ASN A 30 -11.00 -1.24 -7.90
N HIS A 31 -10.55 -1.80 -6.76
CA HIS A 31 -10.95 -3.12 -6.28
C HIS A 31 -10.66 -4.25 -7.29
N ARG A 32 -9.79 -3.98 -8.26
CA ARG A 32 -9.38 -4.84 -9.36
C ARG A 32 -8.00 -4.42 -9.83
N VAL A 33 -7.26 -5.37 -10.37
CA VAL A 33 -5.98 -5.16 -11.06
C VAL A 33 -6.20 -5.50 -12.54
N ASP A 34 -5.63 -4.70 -13.44
CA ASP A 34 -5.68 -4.99 -14.88
C ASP A 34 -4.81 -6.21 -15.25
N ASP A 35 -5.06 -6.79 -16.43
CA ASP A 35 -4.41 -8.03 -16.85
C ASP A 35 -2.89 -7.87 -17.02
N ALA A 36 -2.42 -6.68 -17.44
CA ALA A 36 -1.01 -6.41 -17.65
C ALA A 36 -0.25 -6.37 -16.32
N THR A 37 -0.82 -5.68 -15.33
CA THR A 37 -0.28 -5.53 -13.99
C THR A 37 -0.32 -6.86 -13.24
N TYR A 38 -1.40 -7.63 -13.40
CA TYR A 38 -1.50 -8.97 -12.83
C TYR A 38 -0.45 -9.91 -13.41
N ALA A 39 -0.27 -9.91 -14.74
CA ALA A 39 0.75 -10.72 -15.40
C ALA A 39 2.17 -10.36 -14.94
N ALA A 40 2.49 -9.06 -14.88
CA ALA A 40 3.79 -8.58 -14.38
C ALA A 40 4.03 -8.98 -12.91
N GLY A 41 3.02 -8.82 -12.06
CA GLY A 41 3.10 -9.25 -10.66
C GLY A 41 3.32 -10.75 -10.50
N ARG A 42 2.64 -11.53 -11.33
CA ARG A 42 2.77 -12.99 -11.37
C ARG A 42 4.15 -13.46 -11.82
N GLU A 43 4.73 -12.81 -12.82
CA GLU A 43 6.09 -13.08 -13.28
C GLU A 43 7.12 -12.73 -12.21
N LEU A 44 6.94 -11.60 -11.53
CA LEU A 44 7.86 -11.10 -10.51
C LEU A 44 7.79 -11.89 -9.19
N LEU A 45 6.58 -12.16 -8.69
CA LEU A 45 6.34 -12.64 -7.31
C LEU A 45 5.84 -14.09 -7.25
N GLY A 46 5.38 -14.66 -8.36
CA GLY A 46 4.66 -15.92 -8.38
C GLY A 46 3.29 -15.86 -7.70
N GLU A 47 2.57 -16.98 -7.63
CA GLU A 47 1.23 -16.99 -7.01
C GLU A 47 1.29 -16.66 -5.51
N GLN A 48 2.24 -17.28 -4.80
CA GLN A 48 2.37 -17.12 -3.36
C GLN A 48 2.71 -15.68 -2.99
N GLY A 49 3.68 -15.05 -3.66
CA GLY A 49 4.05 -13.67 -3.40
C GLY A 49 2.91 -12.69 -3.71
N MET A 50 2.09 -12.96 -4.73
CA MET A 50 0.87 -12.17 -4.99
C MET A 50 -0.15 -12.29 -3.84
N VAL A 51 -0.35 -13.49 -3.29
CA VAL A 51 -1.24 -13.69 -2.13
C VAL A 51 -0.70 -12.96 -0.91
N GLU A 52 0.60 -13.07 -0.64
CA GLU A 52 1.25 -12.38 0.49
C GLU A 52 1.14 -10.86 0.36
N LEU A 53 1.41 -10.31 -0.83
CA LEU A 53 1.32 -8.86 -1.09
C LEU A 53 -0.10 -8.32 -0.82
N VAL A 54 -1.13 -8.96 -1.38
CA VAL A 54 -2.52 -8.54 -1.19
C VAL A 54 -2.94 -8.71 0.28
N SER A 55 -2.49 -9.78 0.93
CA SER A 55 -2.80 -10.04 2.35
C SER A 55 -2.22 -8.95 3.26
N ILE A 56 -0.97 -8.53 3.03
CA ILE A 56 -0.33 -7.46 3.80
C ILE A 56 -1.03 -6.11 3.55
N ALA A 57 -1.33 -5.79 2.28
CA ALA A 57 -2.06 -4.56 1.95
C ALA A 57 -3.41 -4.51 2.65
N GLY A 58 -4.21 -5.59 2.57
CA GLY A 58 -5.50 -5.70 3.23
C GLY A 58 -5.40 -5.62 4.76
N TYR A 59 -4.39 -6.24 5.36
CA TYR A 59 -4.15 -6.17 6.80
C TYR A 59 -3.91 -4.73 7.26
N TYR A 60 -3.04 -3.98 6.60
CA TYR A 60 -2.81 -2.58 6.95
C TYR A 60 -4.04 -1.70 6.71
N CYS A 61 -4.81 -1.94 5.65
CA CYS A 61 -6.08 -1.24 5.44
C CYS A 61 -7.09 -1.50 6.57
N LEU A 62 -7.21 -2.75 7.05
CA LEU A 62 -8.05 -3.09 8.19
C LEU A 62 -7.61 -2.35 9.45
N ILE A 63 -6.31 -2.37 9.77
CA ILE A 63 -5.78 -1.68 10.94
C ILE A 63 -6.01 -0.17 10.84
N SER A 64 -5.70 0.45 9.69
CA SER A 64 -5.97 1.88 9.47
C SER A 64 -7.45 2.21 9.62
N MET A 65 -8.35 1.38 9.12
CA MET A 65 -9.79 1.56 9.27
C MET A 65 -10.20 1.50 10.75
N LEU A 66 -9.68 0.56 11.54
CA LEU A 66 -9.96 0.46 12.97
C LEU A 66 -9.44 1.69 13.72
N LEU A 67 -8.18 2.08 13.49
CA LEU A 67 -7.58 3.24 14.16
C LEU A 67 -8.34 4.54 13.85
N ASN A 68 -8.71 4.74 12.59
CA ASN A 68 -9.45 5.93 12.16
C ASN A 68 -10.90 5.94 12.69
N LEU A 69 -11.60 4.80 12.64
CA LEU A 69 -13.01 4.71 13.06
C LEU A 69 -13.17 4.91 14.57
N PHE A 70 -12.23 4.39 15.36
CA PHE A 70 -12.27 4.44 16.81
C PHE A 70 -11.44 5.58 17.41
N ASP A 71 -10.90 6.48 16.58
CA ASP A 71 -10.10 7.63 16.98
C ASP A 71 -9.01 7.25 18.01
N VAL A 72 -8.23 6.24 17.67
CA VAL A 72 -7.24 5.66 18.58
C VAL A 72 -6.04 6.60 18.73
N ASP A 73 -5.83 7.09 19.95
CA ASP A 73 -4.69 7.92 20.31
C ASP A 73 -3.34 7.22 20.14
N LEU A 74 -2.30 8.02 19.96
CA LEU A 74 -0.92 7.53 20.01
C LEU A 74 -0.59 7.01 21.42
N PRO A 75 0.23 5.95 21.53
CA PRO A 75 0.72 5.48 22.83
C PRO A 75 1.44 6.58 23.61
N GLU A 76 1.42 6.48 24.94
CA GLU A 76 2.12 7.45 25.81
C GLU A 76 3.62 7.54 25.44
N GLY A 77 4.09 8.77 25.23
CA GLY A 77 5.47 9.05 24.82
C GLY A 77 5.79 8.79 23.35
N ALA A 78 4.82 8.35 22.54
CA ALA A 78 5.02 8.22 21.10
C ALA A 78 4.96 9.59 20.40
N GLU A 79 5.97 9.90 19.59
CA GLU A 79 5.96 11.08 18.73
C GLU A 79 5.23 10.78 17.42
N ARG A 80 4.43 11.75 16.94
CA ARG A 80 3.76 11.62 15.65
C ARG A 80 4.81 11.68 14.55
N ALA A 81 4.95 10.60 13.79
CA ALA A 81 5.95 10.50 12.73
C ALA A 81 5.77 11.57 11.62
N TRP A 82 4.53 12.01 11.38
CA TRP A 82 4.16 13.00 10.37
C TRP A 82 3.18 14.02 10.93
N PRO A 83 3.67 15.03 11.68
CA PRO A 83 2.85 16.00 12.39
C PRO A 83 1.98 16.88 11.48
N GLU A 84 2.35 17.05 10.22
CA GLU A 84 1.66 17.90 9.23
C GLU A 84 0.41 17.28 8.57
N LEU A 85 0.08 16.01 8.86
CA LEU A 85 -1.06 15.29 8.28
C LEU A 85 -2.23 15.11 9.27
N ALA A 86 -2.24 15.87 10.36
CA ALA A 86 -3.26 15.83 11.41
C ALA A 86 -4.51 16.66 11.06
#